data_AF-A0A453RPG2-F1
#
_entry.id   AF-A0A453RPG2-F1
#
_cell.length_a   1.000
_cell.length_b   1.000
_cell.length_c   1.000
_cell.angle_alpha   90.00
_cell.angle_beta   90.00
_cell.angle_gamma   90.00
#
_symmetry.space_group_name_H-M   'P 1'
#
loop_
_entity.id
_entity.type
_entity.pdbx_description
1 polymer ?
#
loop_
_entity_poly.entity_id
_entity_poly.type
_entity_poly.pdbx_seq_one_letter_code
_entity_poly.pdbx_strand_id
1 'polypeptide(L)' 'MDKNKNTPLHYAAGYGRKECVDLLLKHGAAVTLQNMDGKTPIDVAKLNNQDEVLKLLEKDVFL' A
#
# COMPACT_ATOMS: atom_id res chain seq x y z
N MET A 1 5.72 -8.20 8.24
CA MET A 1 5.24 -6.92 8.82
C MET A 1 6.24 -6.46 9.85
N ASP A 2 6.31 -5.16 10.13
CA ASP A 2 7.09 -4.62 11.25
C ASP A 2 6.31 -4.75 12.59
N LYS A 3 6.87 -4.18 13.66
CA LYS A 3 6.23 -4.16 14.99
C LYS A 3 4.88 -3.43 15.02
N ASN A 4 4.65 -2.50 14.09
CA ASN A 4 3.41 -1.74 13.94
C ASN A 4 2.45 -2.38 12.93
N LYS A 5 2.69 -3.64 12.53
CA LYS A 5 1.94 -4.36 11.50
C LYS A 5 1.98 -3.73 10.10
N ASN A 6 2.89 -2.79 9.84
CA ASN A 6 3.09 -2.28 8.49
C ASN A 6 3.75 -3.35 7.62
N THR A 7 3.18 -3.58 6.44
CA THR A 7 3.80 -4.38 5.38
C THR A 7 4.75 -3.51 4.55
N PRO A 8 5.66 -4.10 3.75
CA PRO A 8 6.41 -3.33 2.76
C PRO A 8 5.52 -2.45 1.87
N LEU A 9 4.29 -2.92 1.57
CA LEU A 9 3.33 -2.18 0.78
C LEU A 9 2.80 -0.93 1.48
N HIS A 10 2.64 -0.92 2.81
CA HIS A 10 2.28 0.29 3.56
C HIS A 10 3.32 1.39 3.38
N TYR A 11 4.61 1.04 3.51
CA TYR A 11 5.70 2.01 3.35
C TYR A 11 5.82 2.48 1.92
N ALA A 12 5.84 1.56 0.95
CA ALA A 12 5.90 1.91 -0.46
C ALA A 12 4.74 2.83 -0.85
N ALA A 13 3.55 2.56 -0.31
CA ALA A 13 2.36 3.35 -0.55
C ALA A 13 2.45 4.76 0.05
N GLY A 14 2.81 4.88 1.33
CA GLY A 14 2.92 6.17 2.02
C GLY A 14 4.02 7.08 1.49
N TYR A 15 5.11 6.50 0.98
CA TYR A 15 6.23 7.26 0.42
C TYR A 15 6.15 7.46 -1.11
N GLY A 16 5.03 7.09 -1.75
CA GLY A 16 4.85 7.30 -3.19
C GLY A 16 5.78 6.48 -4.07
N ARG A 17 6.30 5.34 -3.59
CA ARG A 17 7.30 4.52 -4.30
C ARG A 17 6.62 3.63 -5.34
N LYS A 18 6.24 4.22 -6.47
CA LYS A 18 5.47 3.59 -7.54
C LYS A 18 6.04 2.25 -8.01
N GLU A 19 7.33 2.18 -8.29
CA GLU A 19 8.00 0.96 -8.77
C GLU A 19 8.01 -0.14 -7.70
N CYS A 20 8.18 0.24 -6.42
CA CYS A 20 8.09 -0.70 -5.31
C CYS A 20 6.66 -1.23 -5.14
N VAL A 21 5.65 -0.36 -5.27
CA VAL A 21 4.24 -0.76 -5.23
C VAL A 21 3.94 -1.78 -6.33
N ASP A 22 4.27 -1.47 -7.58
CA ASP A 22 4.07 -2.38 -8.72
C ASP A 22 4.78 -3.74 -8.52
N LEU A 23 6.03 -3.72 -8.07
CA LEU A 23 6.79 -4.95 -7.80
C LEU A 23 6.15 -5.79 -6.69
N LEU A 24 5.71 -5.16 -5.60
CA LEU A 24 5.08 -5.85 -4.47
C LEU A 24 3.74 -6.45 -4.87
N LEU A 25 2.92 -5.72 -5.62
CA LEU A 25 1.63 -6.19 -6.14
C LEU A 25 1.80 -7.40 -7.06
N LYS A 26 2.75 -7.34 -8.00
CA LYS A 26 3.10 -8.47 -8.88
C LYS A 26 3.51 -9.75 -8.13
N HIS A 27 4.00 -9.62 -6.90
CA HIS A 27 4.37 -10.74 -6.03
C HIS A 27 3.28 -11.09 -5.00
N GLY A 28 2.04 -10.60 -5.19
CA GLY A 28 0.90 -10.97 -4.36
C GLY A 28 0.86 -10.29 -3.00
N ALA A 29 1.44 -9.09 -2.87
CA ALA A 29 1.32 -8.32 -1.64
C ALA A 29 -0.15 -7.97 -1.36
N ALA A 30 -0.66 -8.37 -0.20
CA ALA A 30 -2.05 -8.12 0.17
C ALA A 30 -2.29 -6.62 0.45
N VAL A 31 -3.21 -6.03 -0.32
CA VAL A 31 -3.66 -4.63 -0.22
C VAL A 31 -4.67 -4.39 0.92
N THR A 32 -5.22 -5.46 1.49
CA THR A 32 -6.30 -5.40 2.50
C THR A 32 -5.80 -5.48 3.94
N LEU A 33 -4.51 -5.76 4.15
CA LEU A 33 -3.93 -5.89 5.48
C LEU A 33 -3.92 -4.53 6.19
N GLN A 34 -4.42 -4.50 7.41
CA GLN A 34 -4.39 -3.32 8.27
C GLN A 34 -3.19 -3.33 9.21
N ASN A 35 -2.53 -2.17 9.35
CA ASN A 35 -1.54 -1.93 10.38
C ASN A 35 -2.19 -1.75 11.78
N MET A 36 -1.38 -1.45 12.81
CA MET A 36 -1.91 -1.25 14.17
C MET A 36 -2.86 -0.06 14.33
N ASP A 37 -2.82 0.91 13.42
CA ASP A 37 -3.76 2.05 13.38
C ASP A 37 -5.04 1.75 12.59
N GLY A 38 -5.23 0.49 12.15
CA GLY A 38 -6.36 0.07 11.33
C GLY A 38 -6.27 0.56 9.87
N LYS A 39 -5.09 1.01 9.41
CA LYS A 39 -4.88 1.56 8.07
C LYS A 39 -4.39 0.50 7.12
N THR A 40 -4.99 0.42 5.94
CA THR A 40 -4.49 -0.36 4.79
C THR A 40 -3.39 0.43 4.05
N PRO A 41 -2.61 -0.18 3.15
CA PRO A 41 -1.72 0.55 2.25
C PRO A 41 -2.42 1.67 1.46
N ILE A 42 -3.68 1.45 1.05
CA ILE A 42 -4.49 2.47 0.38
C ILE A 42 -4.75 3.66 1.30
N ASP A 43 -5.13 3.41 2.56
CA ASP A 43 -5.36 4.50 3.52
C ASP A 43 -4.08 5.30 3.77
N VAL A 44 -2.93 4.63 3.85
CA VAL A 44 -1.63 5.28 4.01
C VAL A 44 -1.29 6.13 2.78
N ALA A 45 -1.54 5.65 1.55
CA ALA A 45 -1.37 6.44 0.33
C ALA A 45 -2.24 7.71 0.33
N LYS A 46 -3.52 7.59 0.71
CA LYS A 46 -4.47 8.72 0.80
C LYS A 46 -4.02 9.76 1.81
N LEU A 47 -3.63 9.35 3.01
CA LEU A 47 -3.18 10.25 4.08
C LEU A 47 -1.92 11.04 3.71
N ASN A 48 -1.08 10.50 2.81
CA ASN A 48 0.15 11.13 2.36
C ASN A 48 0.03 11.77 0.96
N ASN A 49 -1.19 11.90 0.42
CA ASN A 49 -1.48 12.51 -0.90
C ASN A 49 -0.71 11.85 -2.06
N GLN A 50 -0.62 10.52 -2.07
CA GLN A 50 0.12 9.75 -3.07
C GLN A 50 -0.79 9.30 -4.23
N ASP A 51 -1.31 10.24 -5.02
CA ASP A 51 -2.36 10.00 -6.02
C ASP A 51 -1.99 8.97 -7.09
N GLU A 52 -0.74 8.97 -7.57
CA GLU A 52 -0.28 8.02 -8.59
C GLU A 52 -0.18 6.59 -8.05
N VAL A 53 0.23 6.44 -6.79
CA VAL A 53 0.22 5.15 -6.09
C VAL A 53 -1.20 4.70 -5.80
N LEU A 54 -2.08 5.62 -5.41
CA LEU A 54 -3.48 5.31 -5.13
C LEU A 54 -4.16 4.70 -6.36
N LYS A 55 -3.97 5.32 -7.53
CA LYS A 55 -4.47 4.78 -8.82
C LYS A 55 -3.94 3.38 -9.14
N LEU A 56 -2.75 3.01 -8.67
CA LEU A 56 -2.22 1.66 -8.85
C LEU A 56 -2.89 0.67 -7.89
N LEU A 57 -2.95 1.02 -6.60
CA LEU A 57 -3.53 0.15 -5.58
C LEU A 57 -5.03 -0.09 -5.82
N GLU A 58 -5.78 0.90 -6.30
CA GLU A 58 -7.21 0.77 -6.60
C GLU A 58 -7.48 -0.19 -7.78
N LYS A 59 -6.53 -0.39 -8.69
CA LYS A 59 -6.70 -1.34 -9.82
C LYS A 59 -6.66 -2.80 -9.36
N ASP A 60 -5.89 -3.10 -8.31
CA ASP A 60 -5.71 -4.46 -7.80
C ASP A 60 -6.77 -4.87 -6.76
N VAL A 61 -7.57 -3.93 -6.24
CA VAL A 61 -8.68 -4.24 -5.31
C VAL A 61 -9.85 -4.94 -6.02
N PHE A 62 -9.89 -4.92 -7.35
CA PHE A 62 -10.97 -5.50 -8.17
C PHE A 62 -10.58 -6.74 -8.99
N LEU A 63 -9.45 -7.38 -8.67
CA LEU A 63 -9.07 -8.70 -9.18
C LEU A 63 -9.15 -9.75 -8.07
#